data_AF-A0AAU6WSX6-F1
#
_entry.id   AF-A0AAU6WSX6-F1
#
_cell.length_a   1.000
_cell.length_b   1.000
_cell.length_c   1.000
_cell.angle_alpha   90.00
_cell.angle_beta   90.00
_cell.angle_gamma   90.00
#
_symmetry.space_group_name_H-M   'P 1'
#
loop_
_entity.id
_entity.type
_entity.pdbx_description
1 polymer ?
#
loop_
_entity_poly.entity_id
_entity_poly.type
_entity_poly.pdbx_seq_one_letter_code
_entity_poly.pdbx_strand_id
1 'polypeptide(L)'
;MSYSGLQIPPGNINQELGTFTIAEEKDYKIDRIYERYPENYSVMYQTSFQNMNNSSSSVSFTDTTPASGNFYTYTSPSVHLKPGTYKVKLTNIGYNGYQGQIENNFNFTVYNAVEASVPFHTSFEEESVDISTAYAMTGKVSHTGAYIVNLPPAALGYDKVIVSYWGKSGASSPWQYVENTVTLGSSQNYSIGSNYVYIDEVRVYPVDARMKTYTYDPFYKTQTSIMNENGQTEYYDYDASGRLKEVYIMEGNVKKTIKATNYHYKP
;
A
#
# COMPACT_ATOMS: atom_id res chain seq x y z
N MET A 1 15.57 -7.69 -10.48
CA MET A 1 16.40 -8.25 -11.58
C MET A 1 16.46 -7.22 -12.68
N SER A 2 17.66 -6.86 -13.14
CA SER A 2 17.88 -5.80 -14.12
C SER A 2 18.54 -6.38 -15.36
N TYR A 3 18.00 -6.05 -16.53
CA TYR A 3 18.47 -6.53 -17.82
C TYR A 3 18.58 -5.35 -18.79
N SER A 4 19.73 -5.20 -19.45
CA SER A 4 19.99 -4.09 -20.37
C SER A 4 20.33 -4.59 -21.77
N GLY A 5 19.93 -3.84 -22.79
CA GLY A 5 20.28 -4.14 -24.18
C GLY A 5 19.62 -5.39 -24.76
N LEU A 6 18.45 -5.78 -24.24
CA LEU A 6 17.75 -6.97 -24.73
C LEU A 6 17.10 -6.70 -26.08
N GLN A 7 17.48 -7.49 -27.08
CA GLN A 7 16.87 -7.50 -28.40
C GLN A 7 15.86 -8.65 -28.47
N ILE A 8 14.58 -8.35 -28.29
CA ILE A 8 13.51 -9.37 -28.31
C ILE A 8 12.76 -9.27 -29.64
N PRO A 9 13.02 -10.17 -30.60
CA PRO A 9 12.36 -10.15 -31.90
C PRO A 9 10.85 -10.36 -31.77
N PRO A 10 10.05 -9.80 -32.69
CA PRO A 10 8.62 -10.07 -32.76
C PRO A 10 8.36 -11.53 -33.20
N GLY A 11 7.19 -12.04 -32.80
CA GLY A 11 6.87 -13.46 -32.91
C GLY A 11 7.16 -14.13 -31.58
N ASN A 12 6.41 -15.19 -31.26
CA ASN A 12 6.33 -15.81 -29.92
C ASN A 12 7.62 -16.51 -29.47
N ILE A 13 8.76 -15.82 -29.52
CA ILE A 13 10.08 -16.27 -29.11
C ILE A 13 10.20 -15.98 -27.62
N ASN A 14 10.36 -17.03 -26.83
CA ASN A 14 10.50 -16.94 -25.38
C ASN A 14 11.95 -16.58 -25.04
N GLN A 15 12.21 -15.33 -24.68
CA GLN A 15 13.49 -14.90 -24.14
C GLN A 15 13.57 -15.28 -22.67
N GLU A 16 14.50 -16.16 -22.29
CA GLU A 16 14.76 -16.47 -20.88
C GLU A 16 15.62 -15.36 -20.27
N LEU A 17 15.13 -14.75 -19.19
CA LEU A 17 15.81 -13.62 -18.55
C LEU A 17 16.60 -14.07 -17.32
N GLY A 18 16.10 -15.02 -16.55
CA GLY A 18 16.80 -15.53 -15.38
C GLY A 18 15.88 -16.26 -14.41
N THR A 19 16.29 -16.34 -13.15
CA THR A 19 15.52 -16.99 -12.09
C THR A 19 15.48 -16.16 -10.81
N PHE A 20 14.45 -16.37 -10.00
CA PHE A 20 14.35 -15.89 -8.62
C PHE A 20 13.67 -16.96 -7.76
N THR A 21 13.76 -16.80 -6.45
CA THR A 21 13.18 -17.76 -5.50
C THR A 21 12.05 -17.11 -4.72
N ILE A 22 10.93 -17.84 -4.62
CA ILE A 22 9.85 -17.57 -3.70
C ILE A 22 10.07 -18.44 -2.46
N ALA A 23 10.11 -17.83 -1.29
CA ALA A 23 10.36 -18.51 -0.02
C ALA A 23 9.07 -19.00 0.66
N GLU A 24 7.95 -18.31 0.43
CA GLU A 24 6.68 -18.54 1.13
C GLU A 24 5.51 -18.57 0.12
N GLU A 25 4.49 -19.39 0.38
CA GLU A 25 3.27 -19.46 -0.44
C GLU A 25 2.40 -18.23 -0.16
N LYS A 26 2.44 -17.23 -1.05
CA LYS A 26 1.78 -15.93 -0.88
C LYS A 26 1.42 -15.30 -2.23
N ASP A 27 0.67 -14.22 -2.17
CA ASP A 27 0.45 -13.35 -3.34
C ASP A 27 1.63 -12.40 -3.54
N TYR A 28 2.01 -12.22 -4.80
CA TYR A 28 3.12 -11.39 -5.25
C TYR A 28 2.67 -10.42 -6.32
N LYS A 29 3.33 -9.27 -6.40
CA LYS A 29 3.23 -8.33 -7.52
C LYS A 29 4.59 -8.19 -8.20
N ILE A 30 4.53 -7.89 -9.49
CA ILE A 30 5.71 -7.61 -10.29
C ILE A 30 5.57 -6.23 -10.89
N ASP A 31 6.51 -5.36 -10.53
CA ASP A 31 6.75 -4.14 -11.28
C ASP A 31 7.77 -4.44 -12.36
N ARG A 32 7.44 -4.04 -13.59
CA ARG A 32 8.36 -4.02 -14.72
C ARG A 32 8.54 -2.59 -15.19
N ILE A 33 9.72 -2.04 -14.96
CA ILE A 33 10.14 -0.79 -15.57
C ILE A 33 10.81 -1.15 -16.87
N TYR A 34 10.43 -0.49 -17.96
CA TYR A 34 11.15 -0.63 -19.22
C TYR A 34 11.49 0.71 -19.85
N GLU A 35 12.64 0.71 -20.53
CA GLU A 35 13.14 1.78 -21.38
C GLU A 35 13.30 1.25 -22.81
N ARG A 36 12.79 1.95 -23.82
CA ARG A 36 12.82 1.48 -25.22
C ARG A 36 13.48 2.45 -26.19
N TYR A 37 14.01 1.89 -27.28
CA TYR A 37 14.47 2.62 -28.47
C TYR A 37 14.08 1.86 -29.75
N PRO A 38 13.43 2.49 -30.77
CA PRO A 38 12.93 3.88 -30.87
C PRO A 38 11.53 4.10 -30.25
N GLU A 39 11.17 5.36 -30.02
CA GLU A 39 10.08 5.80 -29.10
C GLU A 39 8.64 5.62 -29.62
N ASN A 40 8.44 5.19 -30.87
CA ASN A 40 7.22 5.47 -31.64
C ASN A 40 6.29 4.26 -31.89
N TYR A 41 6.59 3.08 -31.32
CA TYR A 41 5.83 1.86 -31.59
C TYR A 41 5.30 1.21 -30.32
N SER A 42 4.01 0.84 -30.32
CA SER A 42 3.43 0.01 -29.27
C SER A 42 3.80 -1.45 -29.49
N VAL A 43 4.19 -2.12 -28.40
CA VAL A 43 4.58 -3.53 -28.34
C VAL A 43 3.81 -4.18 -27.20
N MET A 44 3.31 -5.40 -27.39
CA MET A 44 2.79 -6.21 -26.30
C MET A 44 3.81 -7.25 -25.86
N TYR A 45 3.98 -7.38 -24.56
CA TYR A 45 4.81 -8.41 -23.96
C TYR A 45 3.95 -9.36 -23.14
N GLN A 46 4.30 -10.64 -23.21
CA GLN A 46 3.85 -11.64 -22.24
C GLN A 46 5.04 -11.98 -21.35
N THR A 47 4.90 -11.76 -20.04
CA THR A 47 5.87 -12.21 -19.04
C THR A 47 5.33 -13.49 -18.42
N SER A 48 6.15 -14.54 -18.35
CA SER A 48 5.81 -15.81 -17.70
C SER A 48 6.81 -16.17 -16.62
N PHE A 49 6.27 -16.74 -15.55
CA PHE A 49 6.97 -17.19 -14.35
C PHE A 49 6.76 -18.68 -14.25
N GLN A 50 7.74 -19.46 -14.70
CA GLN A 50 7.65 -20.91 -14.70
C GLN A 50 8.32 -21.48 -13.46
N ASN A 51 7.55 -22.06 -12.54
CA ASN A 51 8.14 -22.78 -11.41
C ASN A 51 8.87 -24.01 -11.97
N MET A 52 10.17 -24.11 -11.69
CA MET A 52 11.04 -25.14 -12.28
C MET A 52 10.74 -26.54 -11.74
N ASN A 53 10.13 -26.64 -10.56
CA ASN A 53 9.82 -27.92 -9.91
C ASN A 53 8.35 -28.32 -10.06
N ASN A 54 7.46 -27.38 -10.42
CA ASN A 54 6.03 -27.64 -10.56
C ASN A 54 5.39 -26.75 -11.64
N SER A 55 5.26 -27.28 -12.85
CA SER A 55 4.72 -26.52 -13.99
C SER A 55 3.30 -25.98 -13.75
N SER A 56 2.48 -26.64 -12.92
CA SER A 56 1.13 -26.19 -12.55
C SER A 56 1.11 -24.94 -11.68
N SER A 57 2.25 -24.53 -11.11
CA SER A 57 2.40 -23.29 -10.33
C SER A 57 2.99 -22.14 -11.16
N SER A 58 2.96 -22.26 -12.49
CA SER A 58 3.44 -21.22 -13.41
C SER A 58 2.34 -20.20 -13.68
N VAL A 59 2.70 -18.92 -13.72
CA VAL A 59 1.76 -17.83 -14.03
C VAL A 59 2.29 -16.99 -15.19
N SER A 60 1.38 -16.38 -15.95
CA SER A 60 1.73 -15.49 -17.06
C SER A 60 0.79 -14.29 -17.05
N PHE A 61 1.32 -13.13 -17.43
CA PHE A 61 0.51 -11.95 -17.69
C PHE A 61 0.97 -11.25 -18.96
N THR A 62 0.05 -10.52 -19.55
CA THR A 62 0.27 -9.74 -20.75
C THR A 62 0.10 -8.27 -20.43
N ASP A 63 0.93 -7.45 -21.03
CA ASP A 63 0.85 -6.01 -20.91
C ASP A 63 1.22 -5.34 -22.25
N THR A 64 0.76 -4.10 -22.41
CA THR A 64 0.94 -3.31 -23.63
C THR A 64 1.75 -2.07 -23.32
N THR A 65 2.75 -1.82 -24.14
CA THR A 65 3.56 -0.62 -24.08
C THR A 65 2.88 0.51 -24.88
N PRO A 66 2.65 1.71 -24.31
CA PRO A 66 2.04 2.83 -25.03
C PRO A 66 2.90 3.30 -26.21
N ALA A 67 2.32 4.01 -27.19
CA ALA A 67 3.05 4.43 -28.40
C ALA A 67 3.96 5.68 -28.25
N SER A 68 3.91 6.40 -27.11
CA SER A 68 4.58 7.70 -26.93
C SER A 68 5.37 7.80 -25.61
N GLY A 69 6.69 7.96 -25.68
CA GLY A 69 7.59 8.03 -24.53
C GLY A 69 8.57 6.85 -24.43
N ASN A 70 9.54 6.98 -23.52
CA ASN A 70 10.65 6.03 -23.39
C ASN A 70 10.61 5.19 -22.12
N PHE A 71 10.13 5.75 -21.01
CA PHE A 71 10.09 5.09 -19.70
C PHE A 71 8.67 4.80 -19.29
N TYR A 72 8.44 3.56 -18.87
CA TYR A 72 7.14 3.14 -18.35
C TYR A 72 7.29 2.08 -17.28
N THR A 73 6.32 2.06 -16.39
CA THR A 73 6.16 1.04 -15.36
C THR A 73 4.85 0.30 -15.59
N TYR A 74 4.92 -1.02 -15.63
CA TYR A 74 3.77 -1.90 -15.54
C TYR A 74 3.79 -2.62 -14.20
N THR A 75 2.65 -2.69 -13.52
CA THR A 75 2.46 -3.49 -12.30
C THR A 75 1.47 -4.61 -12.60
N SER A 76 1.86 -5.87 -12.33
CA SER A 76 1.00 -7.02 -12.53
C SER A 76 -0.20 -7.03 -11.57
N PRO A 77 -1.29 -7.74 -11.89
CA PRO A 77 -2.22 -8.22 -10.87
C PRO A 77 -1.48 -9.02 -9.79
N SER A 78 -2.08 -9.14 -8.60
CA SER A 78 -1.60 -10.08 -7.58
C SER A 78 -1.61 -11.50 -8.15
N VAL A 79 -0.48 -12.20 -8.04
CA VAL A 79 -0.33 -13.60 -8.47
C VAL A 79 0.08 -14.47 -7.29
N HIS A 80 -0.66 -15.55 -7.07
CA HIS A 80 -0.36 -16.51 -6.03
C HIS A 80 0.80 -17.42 -6.44
N LEU A 81 1.91 -17.38 -5.71
CA LEU A 81 3.10 -18.19 -6.00
C LEU A 81 3.43 -19.10 -4.83
N LYS A 82 3.81 -20.34 -5.15
CA LYS A 82 4.28 -21.33 -4.16
C LYS A 82 5.78 -21.20 -3.94
N PRO A 83 6.33 -21.70 -2.83
CA PRO A 83 7.77 -21.78 -2.64
C PRO A 83 8.44 -22.52 -3.79
N GLY A 84 9.53 -21.96 -4.29
CA GLY A 84 10.28 -22.56 -5.38
C GLY A 84 11.09 -21.55 -6.18
N THR A 85 11.92 -22.09 -7.08
CA THR A 85 12.69 -21.29 -8.04
C THR A 85 11.88 -21.13 -9.31
N TYR A 86 11.63 -19.88 -9.67
CA TYR A 86 10.88 -19.49 -10.85
C TYR A 86 11.82 -18.99 -11.92
N LYS A 87 11.60 -19.47 -13.15
CA LYS A 87 12.24 -18.94 -14.34
C LYS A 87 11.37 -17.84 -14.95
N VAL A 88 11.98 -16.69 -15.23
CA VAL A 88 11.34 -15.57 -15.93
C VAL A 88 11.55 -15.72 -17.43
N LYS A 89 10.46 -15.73 -18.19
CA LYS A 89 10.51 -15.62 -19.66
C LYS A 89 9.70 -14.43 -20.12
N LEU A 90 10.18 -13.78 -21.17
CA LEU A 90 9.52 -12.65 -21.80
C LEU A 90 9.34 -12.93 -23.28
N THR A 91 8.13 -12.69 -23.77
CA THR A 91 7.75 -12.97 -25.15
C THR A 91 7.16 -11.71 -25.76
N ASN A 92 7.73 -11.26 -26.88
CA ASN A 92 7.16 -10.18 -27.67
C ASN A 92 6.03 -10.76 -28.52
N ILE A 93 4.79 -10.55 -28.09
CA ILE A 93 3.60 -11.05 -28.79
C ILE A 93 3.08 -10.07 -29.86
N GLY A 94 3.76 -8.92 -30.00
CA GLY A 94 3.54 -7.95 -31.08
C GLY A 94 2.27 -7.10 -30.93
N TYR A 95 2.30 -5.89 -31.50
CA TYR A 95 1.12 -5.07 -31.80
C TYR A 95 1.41 -4.25 -33.06
N ASN A 96 0.54 -4.34 -34.07
CA ASN A 96 0.56 -3.61 -35.35
C ASN A 96 1.95 -3.32 -35.98
N GLY A 97 2.47 -4.29 -36.74
CA GLY A 97 3.22 -4.02 -37.98
C GLY A 97 4.71 -3.66 -37.89
N TYR A 98 5.30 -3.42 -36.71
CA TYR A 98 6.76 -3.25 -36.63
C TYR A 98 7.47 -4.61 -36.66
N GLN A 99 8.47 -4.76 -37.52
CA GLN A 99 9.25 -5.99 -37.74
C GLN A 99 10.74 -5.82 -37.43
N GLY A 100 11.16 -4.65 -36.91
CA GLY A 100 12.55 -4.36 -36.54
C GLY A 100 12.91 -4.82 -35.13
N GLN A 101 14.20 -4.77 -34.79
CA GLN A 101 14.69 -5.04 -33.44
C GLN A 101 14.43 -3.81 -32.55
N ILE A 102 13.82 -4.02 -31.38
CA ILE A 102 13.61 -2.99 -30.37
C ILE A 102 14.52 -3.32 -29.20
N GLU A 103 15.40 -2.39 -28.85
CA GLU A 103 16.20 -2.49 -27.65
C GLU A 103 15.34 -2.16 -26.43
N ASN A 104 15.37 -3.04 -25.43
CA ASN A 104 14.67 -2.82 -24.18
C ASN A 104 15.61 -3.03 -22.99
N ASN A 105 15.55 -2.10 -22.06
CA ASN A 105 16.06 -2.31 -20.71
C ASN A 105 14.87 -2.70 -19.84
N PHE A 106 14.96 -3.80 -19.06
CA PHE A 106 13.91 -4.23 -18.15
C PHE A 106 14.43 -4.31 -16.72
N ASN A 107 13.71 -3.69 -15.79
CA ASN A 107 13.89 -3.91 -14.36
C ASN A 107 12.63 -4.57 -13.80
N PHE A 108 12.78 -5.78 -13.29
CA PHE A 108 11.73 -6.52 -12.60
C PHE A 108 11.93 -6.45 -11.09
N THR A 109 10.93 -5.96 -10.38
CA THR A 109 10.86 -6.03 -8.92
C THR A 109 9.72 -6.97 -8.55
N VAL A 110 10.04 -8.08 -7.89
CA VAL A 110 9.04 -9.00 -7.33
C VAL A 110 8.95 -8.69 -5.84
N TYR A 111 7.76 -8.39 -5.37
CA TYR A 111 7.51 -8.09 -3.97
C TYR A 111 6.23 -8.79 -3.53
N ASN A 112 6.16 -9.10 -2.24
CA ASN A 112 4.92 -9.61 -1.65
C ASN A 112 3.82 -8.62 -1.98
N ALA A 113 2.72 -9.10 -2.55
CA ALA A 113 1.48 -8.35 -2.52
C ALA A 113 1.07 -8.35 -1.05
N VAL A 114 1.48 -7.32 -0.30
CA VAL A 114 1.02 -7.15 1.07
C VAL A 114 -0.43 -6.73 0.96
N GLU A 115 -1.31 -7.70 0.85
CA GLU A 115 -2.73 -7.50 1.11
C GLU A 115 -2.87 -7.21 2.60
N ALA A 116 -3.67 -6.19 2.91
CA ALA A 116 -4.07 -5.91 4.26
C ALA A 116 -4.80 -7.16 4.79
N SER A 117 -4.22 -7.85 5.77
CA SER A 117 -5.00 -8.82 6.54
C SER A 117 -6.16 -8.10 7.18
N VAL A 118 -7.38 -8.62 7.11
CA VAL A 118 -8.52 -8.02 7.80
C VAL A 118 -8.64 -8.69 9.18
N PRO A 119 -8.58 -7.95 10.30
CA PRO A 119 -8.48 -6.49 10.39
C PRO A 119 -7.06 -5.93 10.16
N PHE A 120 -6.98 -4.73 9.59
CA PHE A 120 -5.74 -3.97 9.33
C PHE A 120 -5.83 -2.58 9.96
N HIS A 121 -4.69 -2.10 10.45
CA HIS A 121 -4.53 -0.73 10.92
C HIS A 121 -3.11 -0.26 10.61
N THR A 122 -2.98 1.02 10.25
CA THR A 122 -1.70 1.74 10.29
C THR A 122 -1.94 3.19 10.71
N SER A 123 -1.02 3.71 11.52
CA SER A 123 -0.86 5.13 11.85
C SER A 123 0.46 5.68 11.32
N PHE A 124 1.11 4.95 10.39
CA PHE A 124 2.33 5.34 9.68
C PHE A 124 3.56 5.63 10.56
N GLU A 125 3.58 5.16 11.82
CA GLU A 125 4.69 5.41 12.75
C GLU A 125 5.98 4.69 12.33
N GLU A 126 5.87 3.65 11.51
CA GLU A 126 6.98 2.87 10.97
C GLU A 126 7.47 3.36 9.61
N GLU A 127 6.78 4.31 8.98
CA GLU A 127 7.09 4.77 7.63
C GLU A 127 8.20 5.83 7.61
N SER A 128 8.96 5.88 6.52
CA SER A 128 10.05 6.85 6.32
C SER A 128 9.93 7.67 5.03
N VAL A 129 8.92 7.39 4.21
CA VAL A 129 8.70 8.02 2.90
C VAL A 129 7.27 8.53 2.85
N ASP A 130 7.05 9.66 2.18
CA ASP A 130 5.74 10.30 2.08
C ASP A 130 5.10 10.54 3.45
N ILE A 131 5.90 10.93 4.46
CA ILE A 131 5.42 11.18 5.81
C ILE A 131 5.36 12.66 6.19
N SER A 132 4.52 12.99 7.17
CA SER A 132 4.55 14.26 7.90
C SER A 132 4.75 14.03 9.38
N THR A 133 5.74 14.72 9.97
CA THR A 133 5.94 14.79 11.43
C THR A 133 5.36 16.07 12.04
N ALA A 134 4.81 16.96 11.20
CA ALA A 134 4.24 18.23 11.63
C ALA A 134 2.74 18.11 11.92
N TYR A 135 2.05 17.20 11.26
CA TYR A 135 0.61 17.01 11.36
C TYR A 135 0.30 15.53 11.48
N ALA A 136 0.01 15.07 12.69
CA ALA A 136 -0.48 13.73 12.96
C ALA A 136 -1.84 13.79 13.67
N MET A 137 -2.74 12.86 13.39
CA MET A 137 -3.99 12.70 14.10
C MET A 137 -3.74 12.00 15.43
N THR A 138 -2.92 10.95 15.42
CA THR A 138 -2.40 10.29 16.62
C THR A 138 -0.89 10.10 16.50
N GLY A 139 -0.22 9.75 17.59
CA GLY A 139 1.22 9.47 17.53
C GLY A 139 2.04 10.68 17.09
N LYS A 140 3.01 10.47 16.21
CA LYS A 140 4.01 11.46 15.75
C LYS A 140 4.02 11.63 14.24
N VAL A 141 3.48 10.69 13.48
CA VAL A 141 3.61 10.64 12.02
C VAL A 141 2.25 10.50 11.36
N SER A 142 2.09 11.12 10.19
CA SER A 142 1.01 10.80 9.24
C SER A 142 1.58 10.51 7.87
N HIS A 143 0.78 9.92 6.99
CA HIS A 143 1.07 9.81 5.56
C HIS A 143 0.76 11.12 4.83
N THR A 144 1.42 11.36 3.69
CA THR A 144 1.23 12.51 2.80
C THR A 144 0.82 12.08 1.40
N GLY A 145 -0.15 12.78 0.83
CA GLY A 145 -0.73 12.42 -0.46
C GLY A 145 -1.65 11.19 -0.38
N ALA A 146 -1.96 10.62 -1.54
CA ALA A 146 -2.83 9.45 -1.63
C ALA A 146 -2.15 8.20 -1.06
N TYR A 147 -2.95 7.30 -0.50
CA TYR A 147 -2.49 6.01 0.03
C TYR A 147 -3.25 4.86 -0.63
N ILE A 148 -2.53 3.77 -0.95
CA ILE A 148 -3.14 2.57 -1.53
C ILE A 148 -3.32 1.53 -0.43
N VAL A 149 -4.57 1.23 -0.10
CA VAL A 149 -4.93 0.10 0.74
C VAL A 149 -5.07 -1.14 -0.16
N ASN A 150 -4.24 -2.15 0.04
CA ASN A 150 -4.40 -3.42 -0.67
C ASN A 150 -5.48 -4.25 0.03
N LEU A 151 -6.69 -4.32 -0.51
CA LEU A 151 -7.79 -5.09 0.09
C LEU A 151 -7.72 -6.56 -0.34
N PRO A 152 -7.96 -7.51 0.59
CA PRO A 152 -7.98 -8.93 0.27
C PRO A 152 -9.22 -9.30 -0.56
N PRO A 153 -9.26 -10.49 -1.17
CA PRO A 153 -10.45 -10.98 -1.84
C PRO A 153 -11.59 -11.21 -0.83
N ALA A 154 -12.83 -11.28 -1.32
CA ALA A 154 -13.95 -11.69 -0.49
C ALA A 154 -13.72 -13.11 0.07
N ALA A 155 -14.10 -13.33 1.33
CA ALA A 155 -13.99 -14.64 1.98
C ALA A 155 -15.35 -15.10 2.52
N LEU A 156 -15.45 -16.39 2.85
CA LEU A 156 -16.65 -16.93 3.50
C LEU A 156 -16.86 -16.23 4.85
N GLY A 157 -17.97 -15.48 4.95
CA GLY A 157 -18.33 -14.73 6.16
C GLY A 157 -18.10 -13.22 6.07
N TYR A 158 -17.42 -12.69 5.05
CA TYR A 158 -17.40 -11.26 4.77
C TYR A 158 -17.15 -10.97 3.27
N ASP A 159 -18.08 -10.23 2.65
CA ASP A 159 -17.97 -9.70 1.29
C ASP A 159 -17.86 -8.17 1.27
N LYS A 160 -17.86 -7.55 2.45
CA LYS A 160 -17.76 -6.11 2.65
C LYS A 160 -16.87 -5.79 3.84
N VAL A 161 -16.12 -4.71 3.70
CA VAL A 161 -15.30 -4.14 4.77
C VAL A 161 -15.59 -2.65 4.92
N ILE A 162 -15.32 -2.13 6.10
CA ILE A 162 -15.17 -0.70 6.33
C ILE A 162 -13.72 -0.34 6.08
N VAL A 163 -13.50 0.69 5.26
CA VAL A 163 -12.24 1.41 5.15
C VAL A 163 -12.46 2.79 5.75
N SER A 164 -11.78 3.09 6.85
CA SER A 164 -11.88 4.39 7.53
C SER A 164 -10.51 5.02 7.74
N TYR A 165 -10.44 6.35 7.76
CA TYR A 165 -9.22 7.10 8.00
C TYR A 165 -9.55 8.55 8.39
N TRP A 166 -8.56 9.24 8.95
CA TRP A 166 -8.61 10.69 9.14
C TRP A 166 -7.86 11.39 8.01
N GLY A 167 -8.48 12.38 7.39
CA GLY A 167 -7.90 13.19 6.31
C GLY A 167 -7.81 14.66 6.67
N LYS A 168 -6.73 15.33 6.28
CA LYS A 168 -6.53 16.79 6.45
C LYS A 168 -6.09 17.42 5.13
N SER A 169 -6.90 18.34 4.62
CA SER A 169 -6.70 18.94 3.27
C SER A 169 -5.57 19.96 3.20
N GLY A 170 -4.99 20.34 4.32
CA GLY A 170 -3.88 21.30 4.40
C GLY A 170 -3.56 21.68 5.84
N ALA A 171 -2.46 22.40 6.04
CA ALA A 171 -1.92 22.78 7.36
C ALA A 171 -2.98 23.40 8.30
N SER A 172 -3.80 24.31 7.79
CA SER A 172 -4.84 25.01 8.55
C SER A 172 -6.20 24.31 8.57
N SER A 173 -6.43 23.30 7.72
CA SER A 173 -7.71 22.59 7.65
C SER A 173 -7.90 21.68 8.87
N PRO A 174 -9.12 21.51 9.40
CA PRO A 174 -9.37 20.50 10.42
C PRO A 174 -9.15 19.09 9.86
N TRP A 175 -8.85 18.14 10.74
CA TRP A 175 -8.96 16.72 10.45
C TRP A 175 -10.44 16.36 10.21
N GLN A 176 -10.69 15.47 9.24
CA GLN A 176 -12.02 14.98 8.89
C GLN A 176 -12.00 13.45 8.88
N TYR A 177 -12.94 12.83 9.60
CA TYR A 177 -13.10 11.38 9.58
C TYR A 177 -13.84 10.97 8.31
N VAL A 178 -13.28 9.98 7.60
CA VAL A 178 -13.88 9.38 6.42
C VAL A 178 -14.08 7.90 6.68
N GLU A 179 -15.24 7.39 6.32
CA GLU A 179 -15.60 5.99 6.45
C GLU A 179 -16.40 5.55 5.23
N ASN A 180 -15.94 4.49 4.58
CA ASN A 180 -16.60 3.93 3.40
C ASN A 180 -16.79 2.42 3.59
N THR A 181 -17.97 1.94 3.20
CA THR A 181 -18.19 0.50 3.00
C THR A 181 -17.72 0.10 1.61
N VAL A 182 -16.78 -0.83 1.53
CA VAL A 182 -16.23 -1.34 0.27
C VAL A 182 -16.67 -2.78 0.07
N THR A 183 -17.25 -3.09 -1.10
CA THR A 183 -17.57 -4.47 -1.47
C THR A 183 -16.33 -5.14 -2.04
N LEU A 184 -16.02 -6.34 -1.54
CA LEU A 184 -14.89 -7.15 -1.95
C LEU A 184 -15.30 -8.10 -3.08
N GLY A 185 -14.43 -8.22 -4.09
CA GLY A 185 -14.53 -9.22 -5.14
C GLY A 185 -13.24 -10.05 -5.14
N SER A 186 -12.43 -9.90 -6.18
CA SER A 186 -11.01 -10.27 -6.13
C SER A 186 -10.20 -9.26 -5.29
N SER A 187 -8.94 -9.60 -4.99
CA SER A 187 -7.99 -8.64 -4.42
C SER A 187 -7.98 -7.34 -5.23
N GLN A 188 -7.97 -6.20 -4.55
CA GLN A 188 -8.06 -4.89 -5.19
C GLN A 188 -7.23 -3.83 -4.48
N ASN A 189 -6.63 -2.94 -5.27
CA ASN A 189 -6.00 -1.73 -4.75
C ASN A 189 -7.08 -0.67 -4.55
N TYR A 190 -7.30 -0.26 -3.32
CA TYR A 190 -8.26 0.78 -2.97
C TYR A 190 -7.51 2.07 -2.61
N SER A 191 -7.55 3.05 -3.52
CA SER A 191 -6.91 4.35 -3.30
C SER A 191 -7.76 5.23 -2.40
N ILE A 192 -7.13 5.80 -1.38
CA ILE A 192 -7.75 6.72 -0.43
C ILE A 192 -7.03 8.07 -0.37
N GLY A 193 -7.78 9.07 0.07
CA GLY A 193 -7.28 10.38 0.44
C GLY A 193 -6.69 11.24 -0.68
N SER A 194 -7.08 11.00 -1.94
CA SER A 194 -6.74 11.88 -3.08
C SER A 194 -7.16 13.36 -2.90
N ASN A 195 -8.09 13.64 -1.98
CA ASN A 195 -8.55 14.99 -1.64
C ASN A 195 -7.86 15.58 -0.39
N TYR A 196 -6.90 14.85 0.18
CA TYR A 196 -6.20 15.22 1.41
C TYR A 196 -4.70 15.33 1.17
N VAL A 197 -4.07 16.22 1.94
CA VAL A 197 -2.61 16.34 1.96
C VAL A 197 -2.03 15.39 3.00
N TYR A 198 -2.73 15.18 4.10
CA TYR A 198 -2.32 14.28 5.18
C TYR A 198 -3.41 13.23 5.45
N ILE A 199 -2.99 11.99 5.65
CA ILE A 199 -3.85 10.87 6.02
C ILE A 199 -3.26 10.21 7.26
N ASP A 200 -4.10 9.85 8.21
CA ASP A 200 -3.69 9.12 9.41
C ASP A 200 -4.78 8.11 9.83
N GLU A 201 -4.40 7.17 10.68
CA GLU A 201 -5.27 6.17 11.31
C GLU A 201 -6.12 5.40 10.31
N VAL A 202 -5.48 4.82 9.29
CA VAL A 202 -6.14 3.98 8.30
C VAL A 202 -6.53 2.66 8.94
N ARG A 203 -7.79 2.27 8.79
CA ARG A 203 -8.36 1.04 9.35
C ARG A 203 -9.13 0.29 8.27
N VAL A 204 -9.00 -1.03 8.27
CA VAL A 204 -9.83 -1.94 7.48
C VAL A 204 -10.36 -3.04 8.39
N TYR A 205 -11.68 -3.21 8.44
CA TYR A 205 -12.32 -4.23 9.27
C TYR A 205 -13.67 -4.67 8.70
N PRO A 206 -14.19 -5.87 9.05
CA PRO A 206 -15.51 -6.32 8.59
C PRO A 206 -16.63 -5.36 9.02
N VAL A 207 -17.71 -5.28 8.24
CA VAL A 207 -18.83 -4.34 8.51
C VAL A 207 -19.55 -4.57 9.85
N ASP A 208 -19.48 -5.78 10.38
CA ASP A 208 -20.05 -6.19 11.66
C ASP A 208 -19.05 -6.15 12.82
N ALA A 209 -17.78 -5.83 12.52
CA ALA A 209 -16.74 -5.69 13.51
C ALA A 209 -16.65 -4.26 14.06
N ARG A 210 -15.92 -4.14 15.17
CA ARG A 210 -15.61 -2.87 15.83
C ARG A 210 -14.11 -2.81 16.06
N MET A 211 -13.51 -1.66 15.78
CA MET A 211 -12.08 -1.44 15.97
C MET A 211 -11.83 -0.27 16.92
N LYS A 212 -10.99 -0.48 17.92
CA LYS A 212 -10.47 0.56 18.80
C LYS A 212 -8.94 0.52 18.76
N THR A 213 -8.31 1.66 18.54
CA THR A 213 -6.84 1.80 18.49
C THR A 213 -6.35 2.52 19.74
N TYR A 214 -5.16 2.12 20.18
CA TYR A 214 -4.50 2.66 21.35
C TYR A 214 -3.09 3.07 20.94
N THR A 215 -2.76 4.35 21.10
CA THR A 215 -1.42 4.86 20.80
C THR A 215 -0.67 5.07 22.10
N TYR A 216 0.60 4.67 22.14
CA TYR A 216 1.47 4.79 23.31
C TYR A 216 2.71 5.59 22.94
N ASP A 217 3.20 6.39 23.88
CA ASP A 217 4.57 6.89 23.80
C ASP A 217 5.54 5.72 24.13
N PRO A 218 6.46 5.37 23.22
CA PRO A 218 7.34 4.21 23.41
C PRO A 218 8.36 4.41 24.53
N PHE A 219 8.72 5.66 24.86
CA PHE A 219 9.72 5.97 25.88
C PHE A 219 9.11 5.95 27.29
N TYR A 220 7.97 6.62 27.47
CA TYR A 220 7.29 6.71 28.77
C TYR A 220 6.32 5.55 29.03
N LYS A 221 5.99 4.75 28.00
CA LYS A 221 5.01 3.65 28.06
C LYS A 221 3.63 4.10 28.53
N THR A 222 3.27 5.34 28.24
CA THR A 222 1.99 5.94 28.58
C THR A 222 1.12 6.04 27.34
N GLN A 223 -0.17 5.74 27.49
CA GLN A 223 -1.14 5.89 26.41
C GLN A 223 -1.35 7.37 26.07
N THR A 224 -1.15 7.77 24.82
CA THR A 224 -1.29 9.16 24.34
C THR A 224 -2.63 9.41 23.68
N SER A 225 -3.24 8.40 23.06
CA SER A 225 -4.58 8.50 22.50
C SER A 225 -5.33 7.17 22.48
N ILE A 226 -6.66 7.24 22.52
CA ILE A 226 -7.57 6.14 22.19
C ILE A 226 -8.50 6.65 21.10
N MET A 227 -8.53 5.98 19.95
CA MET A 227 -9.59 6.21 18.99
C MET A 227 -10.61 5.08 19.04
N ASN A 228 -11.87 5.44 19.28
CA ASN A 228 -12.97 4.52 19.45
C ASN A 228 -13.49 3.95 18.11
N GLU A 229 -14.56 3.17 18.22
CA GLU A 229 -15.20 2.45 17.12
C GLU A 229 -15.85 3.38 16.09
N ASN A 230 -16.16 4.62 16.45
CA ASN A 230 -16.81 5.62 15.59
C ASN A 230 -15.82 6.68 15.06
N GLY A 231 -14.52 6.41 15.18
CA GLY A 231 -13.47 7.34 14.75
C GLY A 231 -13.18 8.48 15.72
N GLN A 232 -13.90 8.62 16.84
CA GLN A 232 -13.64 9.70 17.79
C GLN A 232 -12.39 9.40 18.63
N THR A 233 -11.47 10.36 18.69
CA THR A 233 -10.18 10.22 19.37
C THR A 233 -10.14 11.04 20.65
N GLU A 234 -9.88 10.36 21.77
CA GLU A 234 -9.50 10.97 23.03
C GLU A 234 -7.98 11.03 23.16
N TYR A 235 -7.48 12.16 23.65
CA TYR A 235 -6.06 12.40 23.88
C TYR A 235 -5.78 12.53 25.37
N TYR A 236 -4.62 12.04 25.77
CA TYR A 236 -4.19 11.93 27.15
C TYR A 236 -2.89 12.74 27.31
N ASP A 237 -2.97 13.87 28.01
CA ASP A 237 -1.82 14.73 28.31
C ASP A 237 -1.32 14.46 29.74
N TYR A 238 -0.01 14.46 29.90
CA TYR A 238 0.66 14.13 31.16
C TYR A 238 1.49 15.32 31.63
N ASP A 239 1.61 15.47 32.95
CA ASP A 239 2.54 16.45 33.52
C ASP A 239 4.00 15.99 33.40
N ALA A 240 4.94 16.87 33.75
CA ALA A 240 6.37 16.58 33.70
C ALA A 240 6.80 15.42 34.62
N SER A 241 5.94 14.96 35.53
CA SER A 241 6.16 13.80 36.41
C SER A 241 5.51 12.52 35.87
N GLY A 242 4.94 12.54 34.66
CA GLY A 242 4.31 11.39 34.02
C GLY A 242 2.91 11.06 34.55
N ARG A 243 2.24 12.00 35.24
CA ARG A 243 0.87 11.78 35.77
C ARG A 243 -0.16 12.37 34.83
N LEU A 244 -1.31 11.70 34.68
CA LEU A 244 -2.39 12.16 33.81
C LEU A 244 -2.88 13.54 34.26
N LYS A 245 -2.67 14.54 33.42
CA LYS A 245 -3.03 15.93 33.67
C LYS A 245 -4.37 16.26 33.02
N GLU A 246 -4.59 15.78 31.81
CA GLU A 246 -5.77 16.16 31.03
C GLU A 246 -6.22 15.03 30.08
N VAL A 247 -7.53 14.90 29.89
CA VAL A 247 -8.14 14.14 28.79
C VAL A 247 -8.97 15.10 27.95
N TYR A 248 -8.77 15.09 26.63
CA TYR A 248 -9.45 16.01 25.72
C TYR A 248 -9.79 15.36 24.38
N ILE A 249 -10.68 15.99 23.63
CA ILE A 249 -10.98 15.67 22.23
C ILE A 249 -10.70 16.90 21.36
N MET A 250 -10.56 16.67 20.05
CA MET A 250 -10.49 17.74 19.06
C MET A 250 -11.83 17.83 18.32
N GLU A 251 -12.48 19.00 18.38
CA GLU A 251 -13.63 19.35 17.54
C GLU A 251 -13.16 20.31 16.45
N GLY A 252 -12.81 19.75 15.29
CA GLY A 252 -12.07 20.48 14.25
C GLY A 252 -10.66 20.82 14.72
N ASN A 253 -10.32 22.11 14.76
CA ASN A 253 -9.03 22.59 15.29
C ASN A 253 -9.12 23.05 16.76
N VAL A 254 -10.26 22.84 17.42
CA VAL A 254 -10.49 23.32 18.79
C VAL A 254 -10.34 22.17 19.77
N LYS A 255 -9.43 22.33 20.73
CA LYS A 255 -9.28 21.42 21.85
C LYS A 255 -10.42 21.60 22.85
N LYS A 256 -11.07 20.50 23.22
CA LYS A 256 -12.13 20.46 24.23
C LYS A 256 -11.76 19.48 25.35
N THR A 257 -11.46 20.03 26.51
CA THR A 257 -11.13 19.27 27.71
C THR A 257 -12.34 18.53 28.24
N ILE A 258 -12.22 17.21 28.41
CA ILE A 258 -13.23 16.34 29.03
C ILE A 258 -12.95 16.21 30.53
N LYS A 259 -11.67 16.10 30.90
CA LYS A 259 -11.24 15.94 32.28
C LYS A 259 -9.91 16.64 32.51
N ALA A 260 -9.77 17.33 33.63
CA ALA A 260 -8.51 17.91 34.10
C ALA A 260 -8.24 17.48 35.55
N THR A 261 -6.97 17.24 35.88
CA THR A 261 -6.55 16.83 37.22
C THR A 261 -5.46 17.77 37.73
N ASN A 262 -5.68 18.33 38.92
CA ASN A 262 -4.69 19.16 39.62
C ASN A 262 -4.09 18.38 40.78
N TYR A 263 -2.77 18.18 40.75
CA TYR A 263 -2.05 17.47 41.80
C TYR A 263 -1.42 18.45 42.78
N HIS A 264 -1.68 18.26 44.08
CA HIS A 264 -1.08 19.04 45.16
C HIS A 264 -0.10 18.17 45.93
N TYR A 265 1.10 18.70 46.18
CA TYR A 265 2.05 18.09 47.08
C TYR A 265 1.76 18.55 48.50
N LYS A 266 1.78 17.62 49.45
CA LYS A 266 1.90 18.00 50.85
C LYS A 266 3.36 18.39 51.10
N PRO A 267 3.61 19.55 51.73
CA PRO A 267 4.97 19.97 52.09
C PRO A 267 5.61 19.01 53.08
#